data_AF-A0A960HY20-F1
#
_entry.id   AF-A0A960HY20-F1
#
_cell.length_a   1.000
_cell.length_b   1.000
_cell.length_c   1.000
_cell.angle_alpha   90.00
_cell.angle_beta   90.00
_cell.angle_gamma   90.00
#
_symmetry.space_group_name_H-M   'P 1'
#
loop_
_entity.id
_entity.type
_entity.pdbx_description
1 polymer ?
#
loop_
_entity_poly.entity_id
_entity_poly.type
_entity_poly.pdbx_seq_one_letter_code
_entity_poly.pdbx_strand_id
1 'polypeptide(L)' 'MDANINRFLKTCDIVEDLPQHLARRAGALRALAQQGSAIDAIVVAIAEPGGAVLTSDPKDLNALATHATGVRVYRA' A
#
# COMPACT_ATOMS: atom_id res chain seq x y z
N MET A 1 15.26 7.01 21.22
CA MET A 1 14.71 7.96 20.23
C MET A 1 13.28 7.54 19.84
N ASP A 2 12.57 6.85 20.73
CA ASP A 2 11.50 5.91 20.34
C ASP A 2 10.12 6.29 20.88
N ALA A 3 10.04 7.27 21.77
CA ALA A 3 8.77 7.67 22.39
C ALA A 3 7.78 8.23 21.36
N ASN A 4 8.25 9.01 20.39
CA ASN A 4 7.39 9.59 19.35
C ASN A 4 6.95 8.53 18.33
N ILE A 5 7.86 7.62 17.93
CA ILE A 5 7.55 6.52 17.01
C ILE A 5 6.55 5.56 17.66
N ASN A 6 6.78 5.15 18.91
CA ASN A 6 5.85 4.28 19.64
C ASN A 6 4.49 4.94 19.85
N ARG A 7 4.45 6.25 20.09
CA ARG A 7 3.18 6.98 20.19
C ARG A 7 2.42 6.96 18.86
N PHE A 8 3.11 7.14 17.75
CA PHE A 8 2.50 7.06 16.41
C PHE A 8 2.01 5.64 16.10
N LEU A 9 2.86 4.63 16.28
CA LEU A 9 2.50 3.23 16.01
C LEU A 9 1.28 2.76 16.80
N LYS A 10 1.10 3.23 18.05
CA LYS A 10 -0.10 2.96 18.86
C LYS A 10 -1.40 3.52 18.29
N THR A 11 -1.33 4.46 17.33
CA THR A 11 -2.50 5.00 16.63
C THR A 11 -2.78 4.28 15.31
N CYS A 12 -1.87 3.39 14.88
CA CYS A 12 -2.01 2.61 13.67
C CYS A 12 -2.59 1.23 13.99
N ASP A 13 -3.34 0.68 13.03
CA ASP A 13 -3.60 -0.75 13.01
C ASP A 13 -2.34 -1.46 12.47
N ILE A 14 -1.72 -2.30 13.29
CA ILE A 14 -0.48 -2.99 12.95
C ILE A 14 -0.82 -4.44 12.63
N VAL A 15 -0.63 -4.81 11.38
CA VAL A 15 -0.75 -6.19 10.92
C VAL A 15 0.66 -6.78 10.82
N GLU A 16 0.97 -7.77 11.65
CA GLU A 16 2.29 -8.41 11.68
C GLU A 16 2.51 -9.37 10.51
N ASP A 17 1.45 -10.09 10.10
CA ASP A 17 1.50 -11.08 9.03
C ASP A 17 0.72 -10.63 7.80
N LEU A 18 1.32 -10.76 6.62
CA LEU A 18 0.62 -10.49 5.36
C LEU A 18 -0.30 -11.66 5.00
N PRO A 19 -1.64 -11.49 5.00
CA PRO A 19 -2.56 -12.54 4.62
C PRO A 19 -2.36 -12.98 3.16
N GLN A 20 -2.49 -14.29 2.89
CA GLN A 20 -2.25 -14.84 1.55
C GLN A 20 -3.09 -14.18 0.45
N HIS A 21 -4.33 -13.79 0.75
CA HIS A 21 -5.20 -13.14 -0.23
C HIS A 21 -4.67 -11.75 -0.66
N LEU A 22 -4.12 -10.97 0.28
CA LEU A 22 -3.46 -9.70 -0.01
C LEU A 22 -2.17 -9.91 -0.79
N ALA A 23 -1.37 -10.93 -0.43
CA ALA A 23 -0.16 -11.27 -1.18
C ALA A 23 -0.47 -11.65 -2.64
N ARG A 24 -1.51 -12.45 -2.88
CA ARG A 24 -1.97 -12.81 -4.24
C ARG A 24 -2.46 -11.58 -5.00
N ARG A 25 -3.23 -10.71 -4.34
CA ARG A 25 -3.74 -9.48 -4.96
C ARG A 25 -2.61 -8.53 -5.35
N ALA A 26 -1.64 -8.32 -4.47
CA ALA A 26 -0.44 -7.54 -4.74
C ALA A 26 0.35 -8.11 -5.93
N GLY A 27 0.52 -9.44 -6.00
CA GLY A 27 1.16 -10.10 -7.13
C GLY A 27 0.46 -9.83 -8.46
N ALA A 28 -0.89 -9.88 -8.47
CA ALA A 28 -1.69 -9.57 -9.65
C ALA A 28 -1.57 -8.11 -10.08
N LEU A 29 -1.66 -7.16 -9.14
CA LEU A 29 -1.50 -5.72 -9.42
C LEU A 29 -0.12 -5.42 -10.02
N ARG A 30 0.93 -6.02 -9.45
CA ARG A 30 2.30 -5.83 -9.93
C ARG A 30 2.52 -6.45 -11.31
N ALA A 31 1.92 -7.60 -11.59
CA ALA A 31 1.99 -8.24 -12.91
C ALA A 31 1.30 -7.38 -13.99
N LEU A 32 0.19 -6.71 -13.64
CA LEU A 32 -0.52 -5.81 -14.55
C LEU A 32 0.23 -4.49 -14.76
N ALA A 33 0.70 -3.87 -13.69
CA ALA A 33 1.37 -2.58 -13.74
C ALA A 33 2.78 -2.64 -14.34
N GLN A 34 3.47 -3.79 -14.22
CA GLN A 34 4.88 -3.98 -14.62
C GLN A 34 5.87 -2.96 -14.01
N GLN A 35 5.44 -2.25 -12.96
CA GLN A 35 6.18 -1.23 -12.23
C GLN A 35 5.87 -1.36 -10.73
N GLY A 36 6.72 -0.76 -9.90
CA GLY A 36 6.58 -0.75 -8.45
C GLY A 36 7.21 -1.99 -7.81
N SER A 37 7.62 -1.84 -6.55
CA SER A 37 8.14 -2.94 -5.75
C SER A 37 7.01 -3.88 -5.30
N ALA A 38 7.39 -5.04 -4.75
CA ALA A 38 6.43 -5.94 -4.13
C ALA A 38 5.72 -5.27 -2.93
N ILE A 39 6.43 -4.41 -2.19
CA ILE A 39 5.89 -3.67 -1.05
C ILE A 39 4.86 -2.65 -1.53
N ASP A 40 5.15 -1.91 -2.59
CA ASP A 40 4.20 -0.94 -3.16
C ASP A 40 2.89 -1.61 -3.57
N ALA A 41 2.98 -2.78 -4.19
CA ALA A 41 1.81 -3.54 -4.59
C ALA A 41 1.00 -4.06 -3.39
N ILE A 42 1.67 -4.43 -2.28
CA ILE A 42 1.03 -4.81 -1.02
C ILE A 42 0.29 -3.61 -0.41
N VAL A 43 0.93 -2.44 -0.36
CA VAL A 43 0.33 -1.20 0.15
C VAL A 43 -0.93 -0.84 -0.63
N VAL A 44 -0.89 -0.93 -1.96
CA VAL A 44 -2.07 -0.68 -2.81
C VAL A 44 -3.15 -1.74 -2.59
N ALA A 45 -2.80 -3.02 -2.47
CA ALA A 45 -3.77 -4.09 -2.22
C ALA A 45 -4.47 -3.94 -0.86
N ILE A 46 -3.75 -3.49 0.18
CA ILE A 46 -4.33 -3.21 1.51
C ILE A 46 -5.33 -2.04 1.44
N ALA A 47 -5.05 -1.05 0.60
CA ALA A 47 -5.94 0.10 0.41
C ALA A 47 -7.21 -0.23 -0.39
N GLU A 48 -7.34 -1.43 -0.96
CA GLU A 48 -8.56 -1.85 -1.64
C GLU A 48 -9.65 -2.33 -0.67
N PRO A 49 -10.94 -2.02 -0.92
CA PRO A 49 -11.45 -1.07 -1.91
C PRO A 49 -11.58 0.37 -1.36
N GLY A 50 -11.38 1.39 -2.20
CA GLY A 50 -11.77 2.77 -1.88
C GLY A 50 -10.83 3.55 -0.95
N GLY A 51 -9.75 2.92 -0.47
CA GLY A 51 -8.79 3.50 0.46
C GLY A 51 -7.86 4.52 -0.18
N ALA A 52 -6.93 5.03 0.63
CA ALA A 52 -5.97 6.04 0.24
C ALA A 52 -4.55 5.65 0.68
N VAL A 53 -3.56 5.98 -0.15
CA VAL A 53 -2.14 5.79 0.14
C VAL A 53 -1.45 7.15 0.10
N LEU A 54 -0.72 7.49 1.16
CA LEU A 54 0.17 8.66 1.20
C LEU A 54 1.60 8.20 0.90
N THR A 55 2.29 8.91 0.01
CA THR A 55 3.68 8.59 -0.37
C THR A 55 4.46 9.85 -0.75
N SER A 56 5.78 9.85 -0.55
CA SER A 56 6.66 10.91 -1.07
C SER A 56 6.85 10.81 -2.59
N ASP A 57 6.73 9.60 -3.15
CA ASP A 57 6.76 9.36 -4.60
C ASP A 57 5.44 8.73 -5.10
N PRO A 58 4.48 9.56 -5.56
CA PRO A 58 3.22 9.07 -6.12
C PRO A 58 3.37 8.31 -7.42
N LYS A 59 4.47 8.50 -8.17
CA LYS A 59 4.57 7.97 -9.54
C LYS A 59 4.56 6.44 -9.54
N ASP A 60 5.28 5.82 -8.62
CA ASP A 60 5.38 4.36 -8.53
C ASP A 60 4.06 3.72 -8.08
N LEU A 61 3.36 4.36 -7.16
CA LEU A 61 2.09 3.84 -6.63
C LEU A 61 0.91 4.10 -7.56
N ASN A 62 0.93 5.16 -8.37
CA ASN A 62 -0.12 5.45 -9.35
C ASN A 62 -0.24 4.39 -10.45
N ALA A 63 0.89 3.82 -10.89
CA ALA A 63 0.91 2.72 -11.85
C ALA A 63 0.14 1.50 -11.32
N LEU A 64 0.35 1.15 -10.05
CA LEU A 64 -0.36 0.06 -9.37
C LEU A 64 -1.84 0.41 -9.12
N ALA A 65 -2.12 1.61 -8.63
CA ALA A 65 -3.47 2.07 -8.29
C ALA A 65 -4.43 2.12 -9.49
N THR A 66 -3.90 2.28 -10.71
CA THR A 66 -4.69 2.23 -11.96
C THR A 66 -5.39 0.87 -12.16
N HIS A 67 -4.85 -0.21 -11.58
CA HIS A 67 -5.43 -1.56 -11.63
C HIS A 67 -6.18 -1.94 -10.34
N ALA A 68 -6.24 -1.03 -9.37
CA ALA A 68 -6.86 -1.23 -8.08
C ALA A 68 -8.26 -0.59 -8.00
N THR A 69 -9.08 -1.12 -7.11
CA THR A 69 -10.48 -0.78 -6.96
C THR A 69 -10.62 0.45 -6.07
N GLY A 70 -10.70 1.63 -6.68
CA GLY A 70 -11.01 2.89 -5.99
C GLY A 70 -9.90 3.43 -5.08
N VAL A 71 -8.66 2.96 -5.25
CA VAL A 71 -7.52 3.44 -4.46
C VAL A 71 -7.09 4.83 -4.94
N ARG A 72 -6.90 5.76 -3.99
CA ARG A 72 -6.39 7.12 -4.25
C ARG A 72 -4.98 7.27 -3.73
N VAL A 73 -4.08 7.83 -4.54
CA VAL A 73 -2.69 8.10 -4.13
C VAL A 73 -2.50 9.60 -3.92
N TYR A 74 -1.95 9.97 -2.78
CA TYR A 74 -1.66 11.35 -2.41
C TYR A 74 -0.17 11.53 -2.12
N ARG A 75 0.33 12.73 -2.41
CA ARG A 75 1.66 13.14 -1.94
C ARG A 75 1.58 13.50 -0.46
N ALA A 76 2.48 12.94 0.34
CA ALA A 76 2.66 13.26 1.76
C ALA A 76 3.32 14.63 1.98
#